data_AF-A0A034W979-F1
#
_entry.id   AF-A0A034W979-F1
#
_cell.length_a   1.000
_cell.length_b   1.000
_cell.length_c   1.000
_cell.angle_alpha   90.00
_cell.angle_beta   90.00
_cell.angle_gamma   90.00
#
_symmetry.space_group_name_H-M   'P 1'
#
loop_
_entity.id
_entity.type
_entity.pdbx_description
1 polymer ?
#
loop_
_entity_poly.entity_id
_entity_poly.type
_entity_poly.pdbx_seq_one_letter_code
_entity_poly.pdbx_strand_id
1 'polypeptide(L)'
;MSIVQQSDGDFTAYATQRPNSLEIRGKLPFQMNEGAVTDFTLETFINNLQLDLYRLMNEEAKDEYLEKYDALDMFTAVQEINRELAIVKLENHFLIDFLERNDPKMLIGLKTRRITASAQRRTTTTSSVGSARLSNATPRRSISSRPSETVSMYNTSQSNYTGASKKGGPPGMHSGQMEYRLNYKSKCDMAEKATTEVEKRVNEIESKAMQAIKLLNARIEELQFRYDETDETMKNFQLHFLKDEKDIVFLETAGEKQIERKFKKFINNWLKNARALLSTMRLRITALHENCQQLRSDLITKSDLSGILSAVDFEQLMIKRNELLNSLDEKNAHMAGLKSVTGKASLAMSEEKQIMMNIEEESKSIANKTVDVIKNVSQLEREAKAVEEENKKELKILQSLKEQLERYQAPSVNQYVEKKDELLMLEKEEKMLQRKIYILNMKLNNVYKRCAKLQ
;
A
#
# COMPACT_ATOMS: atom_id res chain seq x y z
N MET A 1 10.96 -40.80 -9.56
CA MET A 1 10.67 -41.74 -10.65
C MET A 1 9.29 -41.40 -11.18
N SER A 2 9.26 -40.53 -12.20
CA SER A 2 8.86 -40.87 -13.59
C SER A 2 7.33 -40.89 -13.72
N ILE A 3 6.67 -39.76 -14.02
CA ILE A 3 6.37 -39.21 -15.36
C ILE A 3 5.96 -40.31 -16.37
N VAL A 4 4.67 -40.33 -16.72
CA VAL A 4 4.04 -40.36 -18.07
C VAL A 4 2.53 -40.10 -17.83
N GLN A 5 1.95 -38.94 -18.13
CA GLN A 5 1.49 -38.39 -19.44
C GLN A 5 0.35 -39.15 -20.12
N GLN A 6 -0.54 -38.35 -20.75
CA GLN A 6 -1.69 -38.66 -21.61
C GLN A 6 -3.03 -38.91 -20.89
N SER A 7 -4.14 -38.27 -21.27
CA SER A 7 -4.43 -37.51 -22.49
C SER A 7 -5.58 -36.53 -22.27
N ASP A 8 -5.32 -35.24 -22.51
CA ASP A 8 -6.33 -34.26 -22.86
C ASP A 8 -7.00 -34.70 -24.17
N GLY A 9 -8.32 -34.89 -24.11
CA GLY A 9 -9.17 -35.23 -25.24
C GLY A 9 -10.20 -34.13 -25.42
N ASP A 10 -10.03 -33.36 -26.50
CA ASP A 10 -10.82 -32.22 -26.95
C ASP A 10 -12.33 -32.39 -26.81
N PHE A 11 -12.94 -31.62 -25.91
CA PHE A 11 -14.37 -31.35 -25.95
C PHE A 11 -14.60 -30.11 -26.83
N THR A 12 -14.72 -30.37 -28.13
CA THR A 12 -15.03 -29.37 -29.14
C THR A 12 -16.30 -28.61 -28.79
N ALA A 13 -16.15 -27.29 -28.67
CA ALA A 13 -17.19 -26.32 -28.45
C ALA A 13 -18.25 -26.34 -29.56
N TYR A 14 -19.52 -26.52 -29.19
CA TYR A 14 -20.64 -26.12 -30.03
C TYR A 14 -20.80 -24.60 -29.94
N ALA A 15 -20.01 -23.90 -30.75
CA ALA A 15 -20.15 -22.47 -30.99
C ALA A 15 -21.34 -22.23 -31.94
N THR A 16 -22.44 -21.74 -31.38
CA THR A 16 -23.59 -21.22 -32.11
C THR A 16 -23.15 -19.99 -32.92
N GLN A 17 -23.24 -20.09 -34.24
CA GLN A 17 -23.00 -19.03 -35.20
C GLN A 17 -23.88 -17.80 -34.90
N ARG A 18 -23.27 -16.71 -34.44
CA ARG A 18 -23.82 -15.34 -34.53
C ARG A 18 -23.16 -14.66 -35.73
N PRO A 19 -23.89 -13.98 -36.63
CA PRO A 19 -23.26 -13.27 -37.74
C PRO A 19 -22.63 -11.96 -37.25
N ASN A 20 -21.31 -11.89 -37.44
CA ASN A 20 -20.44 -10.76 -37.74
C ASN A 20 -20.91 -9.33 -37.38
N SER A 21 -20.30 -8.80 -36.32
CA SER A 21 -20.03 -7.38 -36.12
C SER A 21 -19.10 -6.86 -37.22
N LEU A 22 -19.57 -5.90 -38.02
CA LEU A 22 -18.70 -5.09 -38.87
C LEU A 22 -17.86 -4.15 -38.01
N GLU A 23 -16.55 -4.32 -38.06
CA GLU A 23 -15.58 -3.30 -37.70
C GLU A 23 -15.72 -2.10 -38.63
N ILE A 24 -15.91 -0.91 -38.07
CA ILE A 24 -15.70 0.36 -38.77
C ILE A 24 -14.52 1.04 -38.08
N ARG A 25 -13.34 0.94 -38.70
CA ARG A 25 -12.24 1.86 -38.44
C ARG A 25 -11.72 2.45 -39.75
N GLY A 26 -12.00 3.75 -39.91
CA GLY A 26 -11.04 4.72 -40.42
C GLY A 26 -10.80 4.78 -41.94
N LYS A 27 -11.53 5.67 -42.61
CA LYS A 27 -10.95 6.59 -43.59
C LYS A 27 -11.55 7.99 -43.40
N LEU A 28 -10.71 8.90 -42.89
CA LEU A 28 -10.81 10.36 -43.09
C LEU A 28 -10.71 10.63 -44.61
N PRO A 29 -11.32 11.70 -45.16
CA PRO A 29 -11.04 13.10 -44.80
C PRO A 29 -12.34 13.94 -44.67
N PHE A 30 -12.38 15.18 -44.21
CA PHE A 30 -11.74 16.37 -44.75
C PHE A 30 -12.12 17.54 -43.82
N GLN A 31 -11.20 18.48 -43.62
CA GLN A 31 -11.40 19.69 -42.82
C GLN A 31 -12.60 20.51 -43.30
N MET A 32 -13.46 20.93 -42.38
CA MET A 32 -14.39 22.04 -42.63
C MET A 32 -14.00 23.21 -41.73
N ASN A 33 -13.73 24.31 -42.43
CA ASN A 33 -13.38 25.64 -41.94
C ASN A 33 -14.40 26.16 -40.91
N GLU A 34 -13.89 26.95 -39.97
CA GLU A 34 -14.67 27.89 -39.18
C GLU A 34 -15.49 28.82 -40.09
N GLY A 35 -16.81 28.84 -39.88
CA GLY A 35 -17.72 29.72 -40.58
C GLY A 35 -19.18 29.45 -40.25
N ALA A 36 -19.68 30.09 -39.17
CA ALA A 36 -21.08 30.34 -38.86
C ALA A 36 -22.08 29.16 -38.96
N VAL A 37 -22.19 28.37 -37.88
CA VAL A 37 -23.34 27.49 -37.65
C VAL A 37 -24.48 28.34 -37.09
N THR A 38 -25.46 28.69 -37.93
CA THR A 38 -26.76 29.16 -37.45
C THR A 38 -27.59 27.95 -37.03
N ASP A 39 -27.88 27.84 -35.74
CA ASP A 39 -28.75 26.84 -35.13
C ASP A 39 -30.11 26.77 -35.87
N PHE A 40 -30.35 25.67 -36.59
CA PHE A 40 -31.66 25.36 -37.15
C PHE A 40 -32.48 24.62 -36.10
N THR A 41 -33.22 25.36 -35.26
CA THR A 41 -34.18 24.76 -34.34
C THR A 41 -35.51 24.53 -35.07
N LEU A 42 -36.12 23.35 -34.91
CA LEU A 42 -37.40 22.98 -35.52
C LEU A 42 -38.50 24.03 -35.26
N GLU A 43 -38.43 24.66 -34.09
CA GLU A 43 -39.32 25.75 -33.68
C GLU A 43 -39.11 27.03 -34.53
N THR A 44 -37.88 27.34 -34.92
CA THR A 44 -37.57 28.43 -35.86
C THR A 44 -38.03 28.09 -37.27
N PHE A 45 -37.91 26.83 -37.69
CA PHE A 45 -38.40 26.38 -38.99
C PHE A 45 -39.93 26.43 -39.10
N ILE A 46 -40.66 25.91 -38.10
CA ILE A 46 -42.13 25.92 -38.06
C ILE A 46 -42.67 27.35 -38.00
N ASN A 47 -42.03 28.24 -37.22
CA ASN A 47 -42.43 29.65 -37.16
C ASN A 47 -42.11 30.42 -38.45
N ASN A 48 -41.02 30.07 -39.13
CA ASN A 48 -40.63 30.68 -40.41
C ASN A 48 -41.47 30.21 -41.60
N LEU A 49 -42.08 29.02 -41.52
CA LEU A 49 -42.97 28.47 -42.56
C LEU A 49 -44.29 29.24 -42.73
N GLN A 50 -44.63 30.16 -41.80
CA GLN A 50 -45.78 31.07 -41.85
C GLN A 50 -47.03 30.45 -42.52
N LEU A 51 -47.41 29.24 -42.09
CA LEU A 51 -48.37 28.37 -42.80
C LEU A 51 -49.74 29.00 -43.03
N ASP A 52 -50.14 29.93 -42.16
CA ASP A 52 -51.39 30.68 -42.29
C ASP A 52 -51.34 31.69 -43.45
N LEU A 53 -50.19 32.34 -43.67
CA LEU A 53 -49.96 33.21 -44.83
C LEU A 53 -49.82 32.39 -46.10
N TYR A 54 -49.08 31.27 -46.05
CA TYR A 54 -48.92 30.34 -47.19
C TYR A 54 -50.28 29.83 -47.72
N ARG A 55 -51.25 29.55 -46.84
CA ARG A 55 -52.61 29.13 -47.24
C ARG A 55 -53.43 30.22 -47.94
N LEU A 56 -53.10 31.49 -47.72
CA LEU A 56 -53.78 32.65 -48.28
C LEU A 56 -53.09 33.17 -49.56
N MET A 57 -51.95 32.59 -49.97
CA MET A 57 -51.20 32.99 -51.17
C MET A 57 -51.76 32.36 -52.45
N ASN A 58 -51.53 33.02 -53.60
CA ASN A 58 -51.85 32.49 -54.92
C ASN A 58 -50.85 31.38 -55.31
N GLU A 59 -51.25 30.46 -56.20
CA GLU A 59 -50.46 29.27 -56.55
C GLU A 59 -49.04 29.60 -57.04
N GLU A 60 -48.86 30.60 -57.92
CA GLU A 60 -47.52 31.04 -58.37
C GLU A 60 -46.64 31.56 -57.22
N ALA A 61 -47.23 32.24 -56.24
CA ALA A 61 -46.51 32.77 -55.10
C ALA A 61 -46.18 31.67 -54.06
N LYS A 62 -46.93 30.57 -54.07
CA LYS A 62 -46.61 29.37 -53.27
C LYS A 62 -45.42 28.64 -53.86
N ASP A 63 -45.36 28.51 -55.18
CA ASP A 63 -44.24 27.86 -55.87
C ASP A 63 -42.92 28.61 -55.62
N GLU A 64 -42.94 29.94 -55.71
CA GLU A 64 -41.77 30.79 -55.37
C GLU A 64 -41.42 30.76 -53.88
N TYR A 65 -42.40 30.53 -53.00
CA TYR A 65 -42.17 30.37 -51.56
C TYR A 65 -41.58 29.01 -51.22
N LEU A 66 -41.98 27.95 -51.92
CA LEU A 66 -41.42 26.60 -51.79
C LEU A 66 -40.00 26.49 -52.36
N GLU A 67 -39.68 27.21 -53.44
CA GLU A 67 -38.31 27.27 -54.00
C GLU A 67 -37.26 27.79 -53.00
N LYS A 68 -37.67 28.51 -51.95
CA LYS A 68 -36.78 29.00 -50.89
C LYS A 68 -36.33 27.92 -49.91
N TYR A 69 -36.98 26.76 -49.92
CA TYR A 69 -36.67 25.66 -49.01
C TYR A 69 -36.11 24.47 -49.77
N ASP A 70 -34.95 23.98 -49.35
CA ASP A 70 -34.37 22.78 -49.94
C ASP A 70 -35.24 21.55 -49.60
N ALA A 71 -35.46 20.68 -50.59
CA ALA A 71 -36.21 19.45 -50.42
C ALA A 71 -35.59 18.54 -49.34
N LEU A 72 -34.26 18.61 -49.18
CA LEU A 72 -33.54 17.88 -48.14
C LEU A 72 -33.85 18.43 -46.74
N ASP A 73 -33.97 19.75 -46.59
CA ASP A 73 -34.31 20.41 -45.33
C ASP A 73 -35.76 20.10 -44.93
N MET A 74 -36.69 20.12 -45.89
CA MET A 74 -38.08 19.75 -45.65
C MET A 74 -38.21 18.27 -45.25
N PHE A 75 -37.46 17.38 -45.90
CA PHE A 75 -37.45 15.96 -45.54
C PHE A 75 -36.89 15.73 -44.12
N THR A 76 -35.83 16.44 -43.76
CA THR A 76 -35.22 16.37 -42.43
C THR A 76 -36.19 16.88 -41.36
N ALA A 77 -36.89 17.99 -41.61
CA ALA A 77 -37.91 18.52 -40.71
C ALA A 77 -39.10 17.55 -40.53
N VAL A 78 -39.55 16.90 -41.61
CA VAL A 78 -40.61 15.88 -41.52
C VAL A 78 -40.16 14.67 -40.72
N GLN A 79 -38.90 14.22 -40.85
CA GLN A 79 -38.36 13.17 -39.99
C GLN A 79 -38.33 13.58 -38.52
N GLU A 80 -37.88 14.79 -38.23
CA GLU A 80 -37.81 15.29 -36.85
C GLU A 80 -39.20 15.41 -36.22
N ILE A 81 -40.19 15.94 -36.95
CA ILE A 81 -41.59 15.97 -36.50
C ILE A 81 -42.14 14.56 -36.25
N ASN A 82 -41.82 13.60 -37.11
CA ASN A 82 -42.26 12.22 -36.91
C ASN A 82 -41.60 11.58 -35.68
N ARG A 83 -40.33 11.89 -35.44
CA ARG A 83 -39.59 11.46 -34.24
C ARG A 83 -40.19 12.07 -32.97
N GLU A 84 -40.40 13.38 -32.93
CA GLU A 84 -41.04 14.06 -31.80
C GLU A 84 -42.46 13.53 -31.56
N LEU A 85 -43.24 13.32 -32.62
CA LEU A 85 -44.57 12.73 -32.52
C LEU A 85 -44.53 11.31 -31.92
N ALA A 86 -43.53 10.50 -32.29
CA ALA A 86 -43.34 9.17 -31.71
C ALA A 86 -42.98 9.25 -30.21
N ILE A 87 -42.11 10.17 -29.83
CA ILE A 87 -41.73 10.41 -28.42
C ILE A 87 -42.95 10.85 -27.61
N VAL A 88 -43.72 11.82 -28.09
CA VAL A 88 -44.93 12.30 -27.40
C VAL A 88 -46.00 11.21 -27.31
N LYS A 89 -46.15 10.36 -28.33
CA LYS A 89 -47.05 9.19 -28.27
C LYS A 89 -46.62 8.20 -27.19
N LEU A 90 -45.33 7.92 -27.10
CA LEU A 90 -44.76 7.02 -26.11
C LEU A 90 -44.90 7.60 -24.69
N GLU A 91 -44.57 8.88 -24.50
CA GLU A 91 -44.75 9.59 -23.23
C GLU A 91 -46.21 9.54 -22.76
N ASN A 92 -47.15 9.85 -23.67
CA ASN A 92 -48.57 9.76 -23.36
C ASN A 92 -49.00 8.33 -22.99
N HIS A 93 -48.45 7.31 -23.65
CA HIS A 93 -48.75 5.92 -23.32
C HIS A 93 -48.31 5.58 -21.91
N PHE A 94 -47.07 5.94 -21.52
CA PHE A 94 -46.55 5.71 -20.17
C PHE A 94 -47.35 6.46 -19.11
N LEU A 95 -47.67 7.73 -19.34
CA LEU A 95 -48.44 8.53 -18.39
C LEU A 95 -49.86 8.00 -18.22
N ILE A 96 -50.50 7.54 -19.30
CA ILE A 96 -51.83 6.93 -19.24
C ILE A 96 -51.76 5.60 -18.47
N ASP A 97 -50.84 4.69 -18.80
CA ASP A 97 -50.69 3.40 -18.11
C ASP A 97 -50.38 3.59 -16.60
N PHE A 98 -49.55 4.56 -16.25
CA PHE A 98 -49.29 4.92 -14.86
C PHE A 98 -50.54 5.42 -14.15
N LEU A 99 -51.31 6.33 -14.78
CA LEU A 99 -52.54 6.87 -14.19
C LEU A 99 -53.64 5.81 -14.12
N GLU A 100 -53.75 4.89 -15.08
CA GLU A 100 -54.70 3.77 -15.01
C GLU A 100 -54.45 2.85 -13.81
N ARG A 101 -53.17 2.64 -13.45
CA ARG A 101 -52.78 1.80 -12.31
C ARG A 101 -52.87 2.52 -10.95
N ASN A 102 -52.58 3.81 -10.91
CA ASN A 102 -52.43 4.56 -9.65
C ASN A 102 -53.61 5.49 -9.31
N ASP A 103 -54.20 6.18 -10.30
CA ASP A 103 -55.40 7.03 -10.10
C ASP A 103 -56.27 7.13 -11.37
N PRO A 104 -57.16 6.14 -11.60
CA PRO A 104 -57.97 6.08 -12.82
C PRO A 104 -59.02 7.20 -12.91
N LYS A 105 -59.30 7.92 -11.81
CA LYS A 105 -60.28 9.02 -11.81
C LYS A 105 -59.75 10.24 -12.56
N MET A 106 -58.43 10.44 -12.59
CA MET A 106 -57.79 11.53 -13.33
C MET A 106 -57.94 11.40 -14.86
N LEU A 107 -58.29 10.22 -15.37
CA LEU A 107 -58.53 9.96 -16.79
C LEU A 107 -59.98 10.22 -17.22
N ILE A 108 -60.88 10.46 -16.26
CA ILE A 108 -62.30 10.73 -16.50
C ILE A 108 -62.43 12.15 -17.06
N GLY A 109 -62.98 12.27 -18.27
CA GLY A 109 -63.07 13.53 -19.04
C GLY A 109 -62.07 13.62 -20.20
N LEU A 110 -60.91 12.95 -20.12
CA LEU A 110 -59.99 12.81 -21.25
C LEU A 110 -60.56 11.84 -22.30
N LYS A 111 -61.15 10.71 -21.86
CA LYS A 111 -61.87 9.77 -22.74
C LYS A 111 -63.04 10.45 -23.46
N THR A 112 -63.84 11.24 -22.74
CA THR A 112 -64.96 12.02 -23.29
C THR A 112 -64.49 13.07 -24.30
N ARG A 113 -63.39 13.79 -24.01
CA ARG A 113 -62.79 14.76 -24.95
C ARG A 113 -62.19 14.13 -26.19
N ARG A 114 -61.57 12.95 -26.09
CA ARG A 114 -61.05 12.22 -27.26
C ARG A 114 -62.18 11.84 -28.21
N ILE A 115 -63.32 11.40 -27.66
CA ILE A 115 -64.52 11.05 -28.43
C ILE A 115 -65.09 12.31 -29.12
N THR A 116 -65.26 13.43 -28.41
CA THR A 116 -65.81 14.66 -29.00
C THR A 116 -64.86 15.33 -30.01
N ALA A 117 -63.54 15.34 -29.77
CA ALA A 117 -62.55 15.87 -30.71
C ALA A 117 -62.46 15.06 -32.01
N SER A 118 -62.63 13.73 -31.93
CA SER A 118 -62.71 12.87 -33.11
C SER A 118 -64.00 13.10 -33.92
N ALA A 119 -65.10 13.48 -33.26
CA ALA A 119 -66.35 13.85 -33.91
C ALA A 119 -66.27 15.22 -34.62
N GLN A 120 -65.60 16.22 -34.03
CA GLN A 120 -65.39 17.53 -34.66
C GLN A 120 -64.47 17.49 -35.89
N ARG A 121 -63.48 16.60 -35.94
CA ARG A 121 -62.66 16.40 -37.15
C ARG A 121 -63.44 15.85 -38.34
N ARG A 122 -64.60 15.20 -38.12
CA ARG A 122 -65.49 14.74 -39.19
C ARG A 122 -66.37 15.84 -39.78
N THR A 123 -66.57 16.95 -39.05
CA THR A 123 -67.46 18.04 -39.50
C THR A 123 -66.75 19.14 -40.29
N THR A 124 -65.42 19.24 -40.22
CA THR A 124 -64.64 20.28 -40.93
C THR A 124 -64.20 19.90 -42.34
N THR A 125 -64.47 18.67 -42.79
CA THR A 125 -64.17 18.23 -44.16
C THR A 125 -65.35 18.31 -45.12
N THR A 126 -66.51 18.83 -44.70
CA THR A 126 -67.73 18.83 -45.55
C THR A 126 -68.46 20.19 -45.63
N SER A 127 -67.84 21.30 -45.24
CA SER A 127 -68.43 22.64 -45.45
C SER A 127 -67.94 23.26 -46.76
N SER A 128 -68.36 22.69 -47.88
CA SER A 128 -68.52 23.40 -49.14
C SER A 128 -69.80 22.89 -49.81
N VAL A 129 -70.62 23.82 -50.30
CA VAL A 129 -71.94 23.65 -50.95
C VAL A 129 -73.12 23.68 -49.96
N GLY A 130 -73.82 24.81 -49.98
CA GLY A 130 -75.00 25.06 -49.18
C GLY A 130 -76.25 24.36 -49.71
N SER A 131 -77.22 24.19 -48.83
CA SER A 131 -78.64 24.41 -49.14
C SER A 131 -79.44 24.46 -47.84
N ALA A 132 -80.32 25.45 -47.77
CA ALA A 132 -81.26 25.69 -46.69
C ALA A 132 -82.36 24.62 -46.62
N ARG A 133 -82.84 24.35 -45.39
CA ARG A 133 -84.24 24.14 -44.94
C ARG A 133 -84.19 23.58 -43.51
N LEU A 134 -84.70 24.30 -42.50
CA LEU A 134 -86.07 24.21 -41.96
C LEU A 134 -86.50 22.74 -41.76
N SER A 135 -87.03 22.25 -40.64
CA SER A 135 -87.37 22.71 -39.30
C SER A 135 -88.02 21.48 -38.65
N ASN A 136 -87.86 21.25 -37.34
CA ASN A 136 -88.99 21.05 -36.41
C ASN A 136 -88.61 20.54 -35.02
N ALA A 137 -89.21 21.24 -34.05
CA ALA A 137 -89.82 20.74 -32.81
C ALA A 137 -88.91 20.18 -31.70
N THR A 138 -88.63 21.07 -30.75
CA THR A 138 -88.52 20.77 -29.31
C THR A 138 -89.92 20.36 -28.76
N PRO A 139 -90.04 19.78 -27.53
CA PRO A 139 -90.02 20.61 -26.33
C PRO A 139 -89.38 19.99 -25.07
N ARG A 140 -88.66 20.87 -24.35
CA ARG A 140 -88.53 21.02 -22.89
C ARG A 140 -89.02 19.88 -21.98
N ARG A 141 -88.13 19.45 -21.07
CA ARG A 141 -88.43 19.42 -19.62
C ARG A 141 -87.22 19.83 -18.79
N SER A 142 -87.44 20.86 -17.99
CA SER A 142 -86.65 21.29 -16.83
C SER A 142 -86.88 20.35 -15.65
N ILE A 143 -85.84 20.03 -14.88
CA ILE A 143 -85.93 19.84 -13.42
C ILE A 143 -84.58 20.19 -12.82
N SER A 144 -84.64 21.06 -11.82
CA SER A 144 -83.55 21.47 -10.95
C SER A 144 -83.28 20.38 -9.92
N SER A 145 -82.01 20.15 -9.58
CA SER A 145 -81.64 19.85 -8.18
C SER A 145 -80.15 20.08 -7.95
N ARG A 146 -79.87 20.95 -6.97
CA ARG A 146 -78.60 21.10 -6.27
C ARG A 146 -78.19 19.75 -5.63
N PRO A 147 -76.89 19.46 -5.49
CA PRO A 147 -76.42 18.57 -4.45
C PRO A 147 -75.90 19.37 -3.24
N SER A 148 -76.35 18.94 -2.07
CA SER A 148 -75.84 19.35 -0.76
C SER A 148 -74.44 18.82 -0.49
N GLU A 149 -73.73 19.59 0.33
CA GLU A 149 -72.44 19.31 0.93
C GLU A 149 -72.39 17.96 1.66
N THR A 150 -71.31 17.21 1.44
CA THR A 150 -70.78 16.28 2.45
C THR A 150 -69.27 16.47 2.54
N VAL A 151 -68.82 16.69 3.77
CA VAL A 151 -67.47 16.98 4.21
C VAL A 151 -66.71 15.67 4.48
N SER A 152 -65.51 15.54 3.93
CA SER A 152 -64.40 14.70 4.42
C SER A 152 -63.18 14.97 3.53
N MET A 153 -62.31 15.94 3.85
CA MET A 153 -61.12 15.87 4.73
C MET A 153 -60.02 14.88 4.27
N TYR A 154 -58.83 15.47 4.05
CA TYR A 154 -57.51 14.88 3.78
C TYR A 154 -57.22 14.43 2.33
N ASN A 155 -56.76 15.37 1.49
CA ASN A 155 -55.35 15.33 1.07
C ASN A 155 -54.94 16.64 0.39
N THR A 156 -53.84 17.21 0.86
CA THR A 156 -53.17 18.40 0.31
C THR A 156 -52.79 18.15 -1.14
N SER A 157 -53.62 18.63 -2.06
CA SER A 157 -53.22 18.88 -3.44
C SER A 157 -53.11 20.38 -3.62
N GLN A 158 -51.90 20.90 -3.41
CA GLN A 158 -51.57 22.21 -3.94
C GLN A 158 -51.73 22.13 -5.46
N SER A 159 -52.77 22.82 -5.94
CA SER A 159 -53.05 23.09 -7.33
C SER A 159 -51.87 23.82 -7.96
N ASN A 160 -50.92 23.06 -8.52
CA ASN A 160 -49.83 23.56 -9.34
C ASN A 160 -50.33 23.77 -10.78
N TYR A 161 -51.30 24.66 -10.97
CA TYR A 161 -51.64 25.20 -12.28
C TYR A 161 -50.96 26.56 -12.42
N THR A 162 -50.01 26.66 -13.33
CA THR A 162 -49.33 27.92 -13.68
C THR A 162 -50.30 28.83 -14.44
N GLY A 163 -51.10 29.59 -13.69
CA GLY A 163 -51.85 30.73 -14.22
C GLY A 163 -50.97 31.98 -14.27
N ALA A 164 -50.23 32.17 -15.35
CA ALA A 164 -49.45 33.39 -15.59
C ALA A 164 -49.69 33.94 -17.00
N SER A 165 -50.75 34.74 -17.18
CA SER A 165 -50.65 35.98 -17.97
C SER A 165 -51.89 36.90 -17.85
N LYS A 166 -51.61 38.05 -17.24
CA LYS A 166 -51.99 39.42 -17.61
C LYS A 166 -53.38 39.73 -18.17
N LYS A 167 -54.14 40.38 -17.29
CA LYS A 167 -55.10 41.50 -17.44
C LYS A 167 -54.91 42.36 -18.72
N GLY A 168 -56.00 42.52 -19.51
CA GLY A 168 -56.20 43.65 -20.42
C GLY A 168 -56.60 43.29 -21.87
N GLY A 169 -57.87 42.98 -22.12
CA GLY A 169 -58.43 42.83 -23.47
C GLY A 169 -59.96 42.71 -23.46
N PRO A 170 -60.69 43.05 -24.55
CA PRO A 170 -62.14 43.26 -24.55
C PRO A 170 -62.95 41.99 -24.25
N PRO A 171 -64.19 42.11 -23.71
CA PRO A 171 -64.99 40.98 -23.27
C PRO A 171 -65.60 40.25 -24.47
N GLY A 172 -64.87 39.28 -24.99
CA GLY A 172 -65.34 38.39 -26.04
C GLY A 172 -64.17 37.66 -26.66
N MET A 173 -64.15 36.33 -26.49
CA MET A 173 -63.19 35.36 -27.03
C MET A 173 -62.04 34.98 -26.08
N HIS A 174 -61.90 33.66 -25.90
CA HIS A 174 -60.85 32.93 -25.17
C HIS A 174 -60.98 32.81 -23.65
N SER A 175 -62.14 32.37 -23.16
CA SER A 175 -62.16 31.52 -21.97
C SER A 175 -62.27 30.05 -22.42
N GLY A 176 -61.36 29.18 -21.92
CA GLY A 176 -61.66 27.75 -21.85
C GLY A 176 -60.72 26.75 -22.52
N GLN A 177 -59.50 27.10 -22.93
CA GLN A 177 -58.44 26.08 -23.06
C GLN A 177 -57.49 26.19 -21.88
N MET A 178 -57.89 25.60 -20.76
CA MET A 178 -56.93 25.13 -19.76
C MET A 178 -56.03 24.13 -20.49
N GLU A 179 -54.79 24.52 -20.79
CA GLU A 179 -53.77 23.58 -21.24
C GLU A 179 -53.52 22.59 -20.11
N TYR A 180 -54.08 21.39 -20.23
CA TYR A 180 -53.78 20.26 -19.35
C TYR A 180 -52.38 19.70 -19.66
N ARG A 181 -51.36 20.55 -19.61
CA ARG A 181 -49.97 20.12 -19.62
C ARG A 181 -49.59 19.76 -18.18
N LEU A 182 -49.29 18.48 -17.96
CA LEU A 182 -48.74 18.03 -16.69
C LEU A 182 -47.39 18.75 -16.48
N ASN A 183 -47.18 19.34 -15.30
CA ASN A 183 -45.94 20.06 -14.99
C ASN A 183 -44.74 19.11 -15.13
N TYR A 184 -43.62 19.59 -15.67
CA TYR A 184 -42.39 18.80 -15.81
C TYR A 184 -41.97 18.14 -14.50
N LYS A 185 -42.13 18.83 -13.37
CA LYS A 185 -41.87 18.25 -12.05
C LYS A 185 -42.72 17.00 -11.79
N SER A 186 -44.03 17.09 -11.99
CA SER A 186 -44.92 15.94 -11.80
C SER A 186 -44.70 14.82 -12.82
N LYS A 187 -44.27 15.14 -14.05
CA LYS A 187 -43.86 14.12 -15.03
C LYS A 187 -42.62 13.38 -14.56
N CYS A 188 -41.61 14.10 -14.05
CA CYS A 188 -40.41 13.51 -13.46
C CYS A 188 -40.76 12.65 -12.23
N ASP A 189 -41.60 13.16 -11.31
CA ASP A 189 -42.01 12.41 -10.12
C ASP A 189 -42.76 11.11 -10.48
N MET A 190 -43.60 11.14 -11.53
CA MET A 190 -44.28 9.93 -12.04
C MET A 190 -43.30 8.96 -12.70
N ALA A 191 -42.35 9.46 -13.49
CA ALA A 191 -41.32 8.64 -14.13
C ALA A 191 -40.39 7.98 -13.09
N GLU A 192 -40.02 8.69 -12.04
CA GLU A 192 -39.22 8.17 -10.93
C GLU A 192 -39.98 7.09 -10.15
N LYS A 193 -41.28 7.32 -9.85
CA LYS A 193 -42.13 6.30 -9.23
C LYS A 193 -42.30 5.06 -10.10
N ALA A 194 -42.49 5.23 -11.41
CA ALA A 194 -42.59 4.10 -12.34
C ALA A 194 -41.25 3.33 -12.41
N THR A 195 -40.12 4.03 -12.41
CA THR A 195 -38.78 3.43 -12.44
C THR A 195 -38.53 2.62 -11.17
N THR A 196 -38.78 3.20 -9.98
CA THR A 196 -38.61 2.51 -8.69
C THR A 196 -39.56 1.31 -8.55
N GLU A 197 -40.78 1.37 -9.10
CA GLU A 197 -41.69 0.22 -9.14
C GLU A 197 -41.16 -0.91 -10.05
N VAL A 198 -40.63 -0.56 -11.23
CA VAL A 198 -40.03 -1.54 -12.14
C VAL A 198 -38.80 -2.17 -11.52
N GLU A 199 -37.91 -1.39 -10.92
CA GLU A 199 -36.73 -1.89 -10.19
C GLU A 199 -37.12 -2.87 -9.08
N LYS A 200 -38.15 -2.51 -8.28
CA LYS A 200 -38.66 -3.41 -7.24
C LYS A 200 -39.17 -4.73 -7.82
N ARG A 201 -39.95 -4.68 -8.91
CA ARG A 201 -40.46 -5.88 -9.57
C ARG A 201 -39.33 -6.75 -10.14
N VAL A 202 -38.30 -6.13 -10.73
CA VAL A 202 -37.10 -6.84 -11.21
C VAL A 202 -36.42 -7.56 -10.06
N ASN A 203 -36.15 -6.86 -8.95
CA ASN A 203 -35.52 -7.45 -7.77
C ASN A 203 -36.34 -8.62 -7.16
N GLU A 204 -37.67 -8.49 -7.13
CA GLU A 204 -38.55 -9.57 -6.68
C GLU A 204 -38.51 -10.78 -7.62
N ILE A 205 -38.49 -10.57 -8.93
CA ILE A 205 -38.38 -11.64 -9.93
C ILE A 205 -37.02 -12.31 -9.82
N GLU A 206 -35.93 -11.56 -9.71
CA GLU A 206 -34.57 -12.09 -9.55
C GLU A 206 -34.45 -12.92 -8.27
N SER A 207 -34.97 -12.44 -7.15
CA SER A 207 -34.98 -13.17 -5.88
C SER A 207 -35.75 -14.49 -6.00
N LYS A 208 -36.94 -14.47 -6.61
CA LYS A 208 -37.75 -15.69 -6.86
C LYS A 208 -37.04 -16.67 -7.80
N ALA A 209 -36.44 -16.17 -8.88
CA ALA A 209 -35.68 -16.98 -9.83
C ALA A 209 -34.47 -17.63 -9.15
N MET A 210 -33.74 -16.88 -8.31
CA MET A 210 -32.60 -17.41 -7.57
C MET A 210 -33.00 -18.47 -6.56
N GLN A 211 -34.14 -18.32 -5.87
CA GLN A 211 -34.69 -19.36 -5.01
C GLN A 211 -35.08 -20.61 -5.79
N ALA A 212 -35.73 -20.46 -6.96
CA ALA A 212 -36.10 -21.57 -7.83
C ALA A 212 -34.85 -22.32 -8.34
N ILE A 213 -33.81 -21.60 -8.76
CA ILE A 213 -32.53 -22.20 -9.18
C ILE A 213 -31.90 -22.98 -8.04
N LYS A 214 -31.85 -22.43 -6.83
CA LYS A 214 -31.34 -23.14 -5.64
C LYS A 214 -32.11 -24.44 -5.37
N LEU A 215 -33.44 -24.40 -5.45
CA LEU A 215 -34.28 -25.58 -5.25
C LEU A 215 -34.06 -26.64 -6.35
N LEU A 216 -33.98 -26.21 -7.62
CA LEU A 216 -33.72 -27.10 -8.74
C LEU A 216 -32.35 -27.75 -8.64
N ASN A 217 -31.31 -26.99 -8.27
CA ASN A 217 -29.97 -27.53 -8.05
C ASN A 217 -29.95 -28.56 -6.91
N ALA A 218 -30.61 -28.25 -5.79
CA ALA A 218 -30.75 -29.21 -4.69
C ALA A 218 -31.49 -30.48 -5.13
N ARG A 219 -32.51 -30.34 -5.99
CA ARG A 219 -33.25 -31.48 -6.54
C ARG A 219 -32.41 -32.31 -7.51
N ILE A 220 -31.60 -31.68 -8.36
CA ILE A 220 -30.67 -32.37 -9.26
C ILE A 220 -29.66 -33.17 -8.45
N GLU A 221 -29.06 -32.55 -7.43
CA GLU A 221 -28.10 -33.19 -6.54
C GLU A 221 -28.73 -34.37 -5.79
N GLU A 222 -29.96 -34.22 -5.26
CA GLU A 222 -30.71 -35.32 -4.65
C GLU A 222 -30.95 -36.48 -5.63
N LEU A 223 -31.33 -36.18 -6.88
CA LEU A 223 -31.56 -37.20 -7.90
C LEU A 223 -30.26 -37.92 -8.29
N GLN A 224 -29.14 -37.20 -8.34
CA GLN A 224 -27.82 -37.80 -8.57
C GLN A 224 -27.46 -38.76 -7.44
N PHE A 225 -27.60 -38.35 -6.18
CA PHE A 225 -27.34 -39.25 -5.05
C PHE A 225 -28.24 -40.49 -5.06
N ARG A 226 -29.53 -40.34 -5.40
CA ARG A 226 -30.45 -41.49 -5.52
C ARG A 226 -30.07 -42.41 -6.66
N TYR A 227 -29.65 -41.85 -7.79
CA TYR A 227 -29.19 -42.62 -8.94
C TYR A 227 -27.93 -43.43 -8.59
N ASP A 228 -26.93 -42.78 -8.01
CA ASP A 228 -25.67 -43.41 -7.60
C ASP A 228 -25.92 -44.51 -6.55
N GLU A 229 -26.77 -44.26 -5.55
CA GLU A 229 -27.14 -45.26 -4.55
C GLU A 229 -27.86 -46.47 -5.17
N THR A 230 -28.75 -46.23 -6.14
CA THR A 230 -29.49 -47.30 -6.84
C THR A 230 -28.54 -48.12 -7.72
N ASP A 231 -27.66 -47.47 -8.48
CA ASP A 231 -26.68 -48.11 -9.33
C ASP A 231 -25.67 -48.93 -8.51
N GLU A 232 -25.19 -48.39 -7.39
CA GLU A 232 -24.33 -49.12 -6.46
C GLU A 232 -25.06 -50.32 -5.83
N THR A 233 -26.33 -50.14 -5.43
CA THR A 233 -27.15 -51.23 -4.89
C THR A 233 -27.39 -52.32 -5.93
N MET A 234 -27.61 -51.95 -7.19
CA MET A 234 -27.76 -52.89 -8.31
C MET A 234 -26.47 -53.68 -8.56
N LYS A 235 -25.32 -53.00 -8.62
CA LYS A 235 -23.99 -53.65 -8.76
C LYS A 235 -23.70 -54.59 -7.59
N ASN A 236 -23.99 -54.15 -6.36
CA ASN A 236 -23.83 -54.97 -5.16
C ASN A 236 -24.77 -56.19 -5.17
N PHE A 237 -25.99 -56.03 -5.68
CA PHE A 237 -26.93 -57.15 -5.86
C PHE A 237 -26.38 -58.16 -6.87
N GLN A 238 -25.92 -57.70 -8.04
CA GLN A 238 -25.29 -58.56 -9.04
C GLN A 238 -24.08 -59.29 -8.46
N LEU A 239 -23.21 -58.60 -7.70
CA LEU A 239 -22.07 -59.24 -7.04
C LEU A 239 -22.48 -60.24 -5.94
N HIS A 240 -23.62 -60.04 -5.29
CA HIS A 240 -24.07 -60.93 -4.21
C HIS A 240 -24.83 -62.16 -4.74
N PHE A 241 -25.44 -62.07 -5.92
CA PHE A 241 -26.33 -63.09 -6.47
C PHE A 241 -25.86 -63.72 -7.78
N LEU A 242 -24.97 -63.06 -8.53
CA LEU A 242 -24.65 -63.37 -9.93
C LEU A 242 -23.14 -63.21 -10.20
N LYS A 243 -22.29 -63.30 -9.17
CA LYS A 243 -20.85 -63.06 -9.32
C LYS A 243 -20.19 -64.10 -10.21
N ASP A 244 -20.45 -65.37 -9.92
CA ASP A 244 -19.85 -66.51 -10.60
C ASP A 244 -20.96 -67.50 -11.05
N GLU A 245 -20.67 -68.37 -12.01
CA GLU A 245 -21.63 -69.40 -12.49
C GLU A 245 -22.20 -70.27 -11.35
N LYS A 246 -21.42 -70.46 -10.28
CA LYS A 246 -21.84 -71.20 -9.08
C LYS A 246 -23.02 -70.55 -8.37
N ASP A 247 -23.11 -69.22 -8.37
CA ASP A 247 -24.22 -68.50 -7.77
C ASP A 247 -25.51 -68.64 -8.60
N ILE A 248 -25.37 -68.71 -9.93
CA ILE A 248 -26.49 -68.95 -10.85
C ILE A 248 -27.04 -70.36 -10.63
N VAL A 249 -26.16 -71.38 -10.64
CA VAL A 249 -26.54 -72.77 -10.35
C VAL A 249 -27.15 -72.89 -8.96
N PHE A 250 -26.63 -72.17 -7.96
CA PHE A 250 -27.25 -72.12 -6.63
C PHE A 250 -28.66 -71.55 -6.69
N LEU A 251 -28.93 -70.48 -7.44
CA LEU A 251 -30.26 -69.90 -7.53
C LEU A 251 -31.27 -70.82 -8.23
N GLU A 252 -30.83 -71.59 -9.23
CA GLU A 252 -31.69 -72.54 -9.95
C GLU A 252 -32.03 -73.79 -9.13
N THR A 253 -31.11 -74.22 -8.25
CA THR A 253 -31.23 -75.47 -7.49
C THR A 253 -31.64 -75.28 -6.03
N ALA A 254 -31.50 -74.07 -5.47
CA ALA A 254 -31.82 -73.78 -4.08
C ALA A 254 -33.33 -73.76 -3.83
N GLY A 255 -33.74 -74.34 -2.70
CA GLY A 255 -35.12 -74.22 -2.23
C GLY A 255 -35.44 -72.81 -1.71
N GLU A 256 -36.72 -72.46 -1.67
CA GLU A 256 -37.23 -71.14 -1.27
C GLU A 256 -36.62 -70.61 0.04
N LYS A 257 -36.51 -71.46 1.08
CA LYS A 257 -35.92 -71.10 2.39
C LYS A 257 -34.44 -70.70 2.31
N GLN A 258 -33.68 -71.25 1.36
CA GLN A 258 -32.26 -70.93 1.19
C GLN A 258 -32.10 -69.59 0.47
N ILE A 259 -32.91 -69.34 -0.57
CA ILE A 259 -32.98 -68.06 -1.28
C ILE A 259 -33.40 -66.95 -0.32
N GLU A 260 -34.43 -67.19 0.51
CA GLU A 260 -34.89 -66.25 1.53
C GLU A 260 -33.77 -65.85 2.51
N ARG A 261 -32.97 -66.82 2.97
CA ARG A 261 -31.82 -66.55 3.86
C ARG A 261 -30.75 -65.70 3.18
N LYS A 262 -30.42 -66.00 1.91
CA LYS A 262 -29.45 -65.22 1.13
C LYS A 262 -29.96 -63.80 0.89
N PHE A 263 -31.25 -63.64 0.59
CA PHE A 263 -31.91 -62.34 0.44
C PHE A 263 -31.96 -61.55 1.75
N LYS A 264 -32.30 -62.17 2.87
CA LYS A 264 -32.24 -61.53 4.21
C LYS A 264 -30.84 -61.04 4.54
N LYS A 265 -29.79 -61.79 4.19
CA LYS A 265 -28.39 -61.33 4.38
C LYS A 265 -28.08 -60.10 3.53
N PHE A 266 -28.48 -60.10 2.26
CA PHE A 266 -28.31 -58.96 1.37
C PHE A 266 -29.01 -57.70 1.91
N ILE A 267 -30.31 -57.80 2.24
CA ILE A 267 -31.10 -56.67 2.78
C ILE A 267 -30.49 -56.14 4.08
N ASN A 268 -30.06 -57.03 4.99
CA ASN A 268 -29.39 -56.61 6.22
C ASN A 268 -28.07 -55.88 5.95
N ASN A 269 -27.31 -56.30 4.94
CA ASN A 269 -26.07 -55.62 4.56
C ASN A 269 -26.35 -54.26 3.91
N TRP A 270 -27.32 -54.20 3.00
CA TRP A 270 -27.76 -52.96 2.37
C TRP A 270 -28.25 -51.93 3.41
N LEU A 271 -29.07 -52.34 4.36
CA LEU A 271 -29.51 -51.47 5.46
C LEU A 271 -28.37 -51.00 6.37
N LYS A 272 -27.31 -51.81 6.55
CA LYS A 272 -26.11 -51.37 7.28
C LYS A 272 -25.34 -50.31 6.49
N ASN A 273 -25.14 -50.52 5.18
CA ASN A 273 -24.48 -49.55 4.30
C ASN A 273 -25.25 -48.22 4.23
N ALA A 274 -26.58 -48.27 4.08
CA ALA A 274 -27.44 -47.08 4.08
C ALA A 274 -27.32 -46.29 5.40
N ARG A 275 -27.25 -46.96 6.55
CA ARG A 275 -27.02 -46.30 7.84
C ARG A 275 -25.64 -45.65 7.94
N ALA A 276 -24.60 -46.31 7.43
CA ALA A 276 -23.25 -45.75 7.39
C ALA A 276 -23.21 -44.49 6.50
N LEU A 277 -23.82 -44.55 5.31
CA LEU A 277 -23.93 -43.41 4.40
C LEU A 277 -24.68 -42.25 5.05
N LEU A 278 -25.82 -42.51 5.72
CA LEU A 278 -26.57 -41.49 6.45
C LEU A 278 -25.71 -40.81 7.54
N SER A 279 -24.90 -41.58 8.26
CA SER A 279 -23.97 -41.03 9.26
C SER A 279 -22.93 -40.11 8.62
N THR A 280 -22.35 -40.52 7.49
CA THR A 280 -21.39 -39.70 6.73
C THR A 280 -22.04 -38.42 6.19
N MET A 281 -23.25 -38.51 5.66
CA MET A 281 -24.00 -37.34 5.17
C MET A 281 -24.28 -36.34 6.30
N ARG A 282 -24.70 -36.82 7.48
CA ARG A 282 -24.91 -35.96 8.66
C ARG A 282 -23.64 -35.24 9.07
N LEU A 283 -22.50 -35.95 9.13
CA LEU A 283 -21.21 -35.34 9.45
C LEU A 283 -20.83 -34.26 8.42
N ARG A 284 -21.04 -34.53 7.12
CA ARG A 284 -20.79 -33.58 6.05
C ARG A 284 -21.69 -32.34 6.15
N ILE A 285 -22.95 -32.51 6.52
CA ILE A 285 -23.88 -31.39 6.77
C ILE A 285 -23.36 -30.52 7.93
N THR A 286 -22.94 -31.11 9.05
CA THR A 286 -22.38 -30.36 10.18
C THR A 286 -21.13 -29.59 9.77
N ALA A 287 -20.18 -30.24 9.08
CA ALA A 287 -18.96 -29.60 8.61
C ALA A 287 -19.23 -28.44 7.62
N LEU A 288 -20.19 -28.62 6.70
CA LEU A 288 -20.61 -27.56 5.79
C LEU A 288 -21.28 -26.39 6.53
N HIS A 289 -22.08 -26.69 7.56
CA HIS A 289 -22.71 -25.68 8.39
C HIS A 289 -21.66 -24.83 9.13
N GLU A 290 -20.68 -25.46 9.76
CA GLU A 290 -19.55 -24.80 10.43
C GLU A 290 -18.75 -23.94 9.44
N ASN A 291 -18.45 -24.45 8.25
CA ASN A 291 -17.75 -23.68 7.22
C ASN A 291 -18.56 -22.46 6.74
N CYS A 292 -19.86 -22.63 6.48
CA CYS A 292 -20.76 -21.52 6.16
C CYS A 292 -20.80 -20.46 7.27
N GLN A 293 -20.82 -20.89 8.53
CA GLN A 293 -20.79 -19.97 9.68
C GLN A 293 -19.46 -19.21 9.75
N GLN A 294 -18.34 -19.90 9.53
CA GLN A 294 -17.01 -19.28 9.49
C GLN A 294 -16.91 -18.25 8.36
N LEU A 295 -17.28 -18.62 7.14
CA LEU A 295 -17.26 -17.71 5.99
C LEU A 295 -18.16 -16.49 6.20
N ARG A 296 -19.31 -16.67 6.85
CA ARG A 296 -20.18 -15.55 7.21
C ARG A 296 -19.52 -14.63 8.23
N SER A 297 -18.86 -15.19 9.25
CA SER A 297 -18.09 -14.41 10.22
C SER A 297 -16.96 -13.64 9.53
N ASP A 298 -16.24 -14.28 8.61
CA ASP A 298 -15.16 -13.67 7.83
C ASP A 298 -15.68 -12.55 6.92
N LEU A 299 -16.88 -12.70 6.36
CA LEU A 299 -17.50 -11.66 5.54
C LEU A 299 -17.90 -10.46 6.39
N ILE A 300 -18.46 -10.69 7.59
CA ILE A 300 -18.78 -9.62 8.54
C ILE A 300 -17.51 -8.89 8.95
N THR A 301 -16.46 -9.60 9.38
CA THR A 301 -15.20 -8.98 9.78
C THR A 301 -14.55 -8.21 8.63
N LYS A 302 -14.60 -8.75 7.39
CA LYS A 302 -14.15 -8.02 6.20
C LYS A 302 -15.01 -6.81 5.87
N SER A 303 -16.32 -6.87 6.07
CA SER A 303 -17.22 -5.73 5.89
C SER A 303 -16.91 -4.63 6.92
N ASP A 304 -16.71 -5.01 8.19
CA ASP A 304 -16.34 -4.09 9.25
C ASP A 304 -14.95 -3.48 8.98
N LEU A 305 -13.98 -4.30 8.57
CA LEU A 305 -12.66 -3.84 8.14
C LEU A 305 -12.74 -2.92 6.91
N SER A 306 -13.55 -3.24 5.91
CA SER A 306 -13.73 -2.41 4.70
C SER A 306 -14.48 -1.10 5.00
N GLY A 307 -15.32 -1.07 6.03
CA GLY A 307 -15.97 0.15 6.51
C GLY A 307 -15.01 1.04 7.30
N ILE A 308 -13.99 0.47 7.93
CA ILE A 308 -12.99 1.16 8.75
C ILE A 308 -11.73 1.54 7.96
N LEU A 309 -11.34 0.73 6.97
CA LEU A 309 -10.14 0.88 6.16
C LEU A 309 -10.52 1.13 4.70
N SER A 310 -10.32 2.37 4.26
CA SER A 310 -10.38 2.75 2.85
C SER A 310 -9.05 2.42 2.16
N ALA A 311 -9.09 2.28 0.82
CA ALA A 311 -7.88 2.19 0.01
C ALA A 311 -6.91 3.37 0.26
N VAL A 312 -7.47 4.54 0.57
CA VAL A 312 -6.72 5.76 0.91
C VAL A 312 -5.93 5.58 2.22
N ASP A 313 -6.47 4.86 3.21
CA ASP A 313 -5.78 4.64 4.48
C ASP A 313 -4.55 3.73 4.30
N PHE A 314 -4.66 2.73 3.41
CA PHE A 314 -3.51 1.89 3.04
C PHE A 314 -2.43 2.70 2.32
N GLU A 315 -2.82 3.60 1.41
CA GLU A 315 -1.88 4.47 0.71
C GLU A 315 -1.21 5.46 1.67
N GLN A 316 -1.96 6.06 2.61
CA GLN A 316 -1.41 6.90 3.68
C GLN A 316 -0.42 6.12 4.56
N LEU A 317 -0.75 4.88 4.92
CA LEU A 317 0.14 4.03 5.71
C LEU A 317 1.44 3.71 4.96
N MET A 318 1.34 3.47 3.65
CA MET A 318 2.51 3.23 2.79
C MET A 318 3.38 4.48 2.64
N ILE A 319 2.78 5.66 2.47
CA ILE A 319 3.50 6.94 2.43
C ILE A 319 4.24 7.14 3.76
N LYS A 320 3.54 7.02 4.89
CA LYS A 320 4.12 7.19 6.22
C LYS A 320 5.23 6.19 6.51
N ARG A 321 5.09 4.94 6.05
CA ARG A 321 6.15 3.94 6.14
C ARG A 321 7.38 4.35 5.33
N ASN A 322 7.20 4.81 4.09
CA ASN A 322 8.31 5.27 3.26
C ASN A 322 8.98 6.51 3.85
N GLU A 323 8.22 7.46 4.40
CA GLU A 323 8.77 8.62 5.11
C GLU A 323 9.63 8.20 6.31
N LEU A 324 9.15 7.25 7.11
CA LEU A 324 9.91 6.71 8.25
C LEU A 324 11.16 5.96 7.82
N LEU A 325 11.10 5.19 6.71
CA LEU A 325 12.27 4.51 6.15
C LEU A 325 13.31 5.51 5.65
N ASN A 326 12.90 6.53 4.90
CA ASN A 326 13.79 7.57 4.43
C ASN A 326 14.46 8.31 5.60
N SER A 327 13.68 8.66 6.63
CA SER A 327 14.21 9.29 7.84
C SER A 327 15.21 8.38 8.58
N LEU A 328 14.93 7.07 8.63
CA LEU A 328 15.84 6.10 9.22
C LEU A 328 17.15 6.01 8.43
N ASP A 329 17.08 5.99 7.11
CA ASP A 329 18.26 5.93 6.24
C ASP A 329 19.12 7.20 6.35
N GLU A 330 18.50 8.38 6.41
CA GLU A 330 19.21 9.65 6.67
C GLU A 330 19.93 9.62 8.03
N LYS A 331 19.24 9.16 9.09
CA LYS A 331 19.83 9.03 10.44
C LYS A 331 20.96 8.02 10.47
N ASN A 332 20.83 6.91 9.75
CA ASN A 332 21.88 5.90 9.62
C ASN A 332 23.10 6.44 8.87
N ALA A 333 22.91 7.19 7.79
CA ALA A 333 23.98 7.85 7.06
C ALA A 333 24.72 8.87 7.94
N HIS A 334 23.98 9.69 8.69
CA HIS A 334 24.55 10.61 9.68
C HIS A 334 25.35 9.88 10.76
N MET A 335 24.80 8.78 11.30
CA MET A 335 25.48 7.97 12.31
C MET A 335 26.77 7.33 11.77
N ALA A 336 26.76 6.83 10.53
CA ALA A 336 27.94 6.30 9.87
C ALA A 336 29.01 7.37 9.69
N GLY A 337 28.62 8.58 9.29
CA GLY A 337 29.50 9.75 9.21
C GLY A 337 30.13 10.09 10.56
N LEU A 338 29.32 10.17 11.62
CA LEU A 338 29.79 10.42 12.98
C LEU A 338 30.76 9.33 13.46
N LYS A 339 30.44 8.04 13.26
CA LYS A 339 31.33 6.93 13.60
C LYS A 339 32.68 7.03 12.90
N SER A 340 32.69 7.42 11.62
CA SER A 340 33.93 7.63 10.86
C SER A 340 34.77 8.77 11.45
N VAL A 341 34.15 9.91 11.77
CA VAL A 341 34.84 11.05 12.39
C VAL A 341 35.37 10.69 13.78
N THR A 342 34.55 10.06 14.63
CA THR A 342 34.97 9.60 15.96
C THR A 342 36.11 8.58 15.86
N GLY A 343 36.05 7.66 14.90
CA GLY A 343 37.14 6.70 14.64
C GLY A 343 38.45 7.39 14.27
N LYS A 344 38.41 8.36 13.34
CA LYS A 344 39.58 9.15 12.95
C LYS A 344 40.14 9.96 14.12
N ALA A 345 39.28 10.63 14.90
CA ALA A 345 39.70 11.38 16.07
C ALA A 345 40.34 10.49 17.14
N SER A 346 39.79 9.29 17.37
CA SER A 346 40.36 8.31 18.30
C SER A 346 41.73 7.80 17.85
N LEU A 347 41.94 7.59 16.55
CA LEU A 347 43.24 7.20 15.99
C LEU A 347 44.25 8.32 16.16
N ALA A 348 43.91 9.55 15.77
CA ALA A 348 44.78 10.71 15.93
C ALA A 348 45.17 10.95 17.40
N MET A 349 44.23 10.83 18.34
CA MET A 349 44.54 10.92 19.77
C MET A 349 45.48 9.80 20.25
N SER A 350 45.38 8.60 19.67
CA SER A 350 46.25 7.48 20.02
C SER A 350 47.67 7.68 19.48
N GLU A 351 47.79 8.21 18.26
CA GLU A 351 49.06 8.59 17.66
C GLU A 351 49.74 9.70 18.48
N GLU A 352 49.01 10.77 18.81
CA GLU A 352 49.53 11.88 19.62
C GLU A 352 49.97 11.41 21.02
N LYS A 353 49.19 10.51 21.64
CA LYS A 353 49.55 9.89 22.92
C LYS A 353 50.86 9.10 22.81
N GLN A 354 51.06 8.34 21.71
CA GLN A 354 52.29 7.59 21.50
C GLN A 354 53.49 8.52 21.31
N ILE A 355 53.33 9.60 20.55
CA ILE A 355 54.37 10.62 20.38
C ILE A 355 54.73 11.24 21.75
N MET A 356 53.73 11.61 22.54
CA MET A 356 53.95 12.19 23.87
C MET A 356 54.67 11.21 24.80
N MET A 357 54.32 9.92 24.77
CA MET A 357 55.01 8.89 25.55
C MET A 357 56.48 8.74 25.14
N ASN A 358 56.77 8.77 23.84
CA ASN A 358 58.14 8.71 23.33
C ASN A 358 58.95 9.95 23.78
N ILE A 359 58.38 11.16 23.67
CA ILE A 359 59.02 12.40 24.13
C ILE A 359 59.27 12.34 25.65
N GLU A 360 58.35 11.79 26.43
CA GLU A 360 58.51 11.63 27.88
C GLU A 360 59.67 10.66 28.21
N GLU A 361 59.79 9.56 27.47
CA GLU A 361 60.89 8.61 27.61
C GLU A 361 62.25 9.22 27.23
N GLU A 362 62.31 9.97 26.12
CA GLU A 362 63.50 10.71 25.72
C GLU A 362 63.88 11.77 26.77
N SER A 363 62.90 12.51 27.28
CA SER A 363 63.11 13.50 28.35
C SER A 363 63.68 12.86 29.61
N LYS A 364 63.13 11.72 30.04
CA LYS A 364 63.67 10.93 31.17
C LYS A 364 65.10 10.44 30.89
N SER A 365 65.39 9.98 29.67
CA SER A 365 66.74 9.58 29.26
C SER A 365 67.73 10.73 29.33
N ILE A 366 67.35 11.91 28.83
CA ILE A 366 68.17 13.13 28.89
C ILE A 366 68.38 13.58 30.33
N ALA A 367 67.35 13.55 31.17
CA ALA A 367 67.46 13.89 32.59
C ALA A 367 68.46 12.97 33.30
N ASN A 368 68.39 11.65 33.07
CA ASN A 368 69.34 10.70 33.63
C ASN A 368 70.78 10.96 33.14
N LYS A 369 70.98 11.18 31.83
CA LYS A 369 72.28 11.56 31.27
C LYS A 369 72.81 12.85 31.90
N THR A 370 71.94 13.82 32.16
CA THR A 370 72.31 15.09 32.79
C THR A 370 72.78 14.86 34.23
N VAL A 371 72.08 14.02 34.99
CA VAL A 371 72.51 13.62 36.34
C VAL A 371 73.88 12.94 36.31
N ASP A 372 74.11 12.02 35.36
CA ASP A 372 75.40 11.34 35.19
C ASP A 372 76.52 12.33 34.85
N VAL A 373 76.26 13.28 33.94
CA VAL A 373 77.21 14.35 33.59
C VAL A 373 77.51 15.23 34.80
N ILE A 374 76.51 15.65 35.57
CA ILE A 374 76.72 16.45 36.79
C ILE A 374 77.59 15.69 37.79
N LYS A 375 77.35 14.38 37.98
CA LYS A 375 78.17 13.54 38.86
C LYS A 375 79.61 13.44 38.38
N ASN A 376 79.81 13.25 37.07
CA ASN A 376 81.15 13.20 36.47
C ASN A 376 81.89 14.54 36.60
N VAL A 377 81.20 15.66 36.35
CA VAL A 377 81.76 17.01 36.55
C VAL A 377 82.17 17.21 38.01
N SER A 378 81.32 16.85 38.98
CA SER A 378 81.64 16.94 40.40
C SER A 378 82.85 16.07 40.80
N GLN A 379 83.04 14.92 40.16
CA GLN A 379 84.22 14.09 40.36
C GLN A 379 85.48 14.74 39.77
N LEU A 380 85.42 15.22 38.54
CA LEU A 380 86.53 15.91 37.89
C LEU A 380 86.93 17.18 38.64
N GLU A 381 85.98 17.94 39.18
CA GLU A 381 86.27 19.10 40.03
C GLU A 381 87.02 18.71 41.31
N ARG A 382 86.68 17.58 41.93
CA ARG A 382 87.41 17.05 43.10
C ARG A 382 88.82 16.61 42.73
N GLU A 383 88.97 15.88 41.62
CA GLU A 383 90.28 15.46 41.10
C GLU A 383 91.14 16.68 40.73
N ALA A 384 90.58 17.67 40.05
CA ALA A 384 91.26 18.92 39.71
C ALA A 384 91.74 19.68 40.95
N LYS A 385 90.90 19.78 41.99
CA LYS A 385 91.32 20.37 43.28
C LYS A 385 92.46 19.59 43.94
N ALA A 386 92.39 18.26 43.94
CA ALA A 386 93.45 17.42 44.50
C ALA A 386 94.79 17.62 43.75
N VAL A 387 94.74 17.65 42.42
CA VAL A 387 95.91 17.93 41.57
C VAL A 387 96.45 19.35 41.80
N GLU A 388 95.57 20.34 41.99
CA GLU A 388 96.00 21.72 42.28
C GLU A 388 96.69 21.82 43.65
N GLU A 389 96.19 21.11 44.66
CA GLU A 389 96.84 21.00 45.98
C GLU A 389 98.19 20.29 45.91
N GLU A 390 98.28 19.21 45.13
CA GLU A 390 99.53 18.48 44.89
C GLU A 390 100.55 19.37 44.15
N ASN A 391 100.15 20.01 43.06
CA ASN A 391 100.98 21.00 42.35
C ASN A 391 101.46 22.13 43.27
N LYS A 392 100.62 22.63 44.19
CA LYS A 392 101.04 23.64 45.18
C LYS A 392 102.10 23.09 46.15
N LYS A 393 102.01 21.82 46.57
CA LYS A 393 103.03 21.17 47.40
C LYS A 393 104.32 20.98 46.62
N GLU A 394 104.24 20.48 45.39
CA GLU A 394 105.40 20.30 44.51
C GLU A 394 106.09 21.62 44.20
N LEU A 395 105.35 22.71 43.92
CA LEU A 395 105.91 24.04 43.73
C LEU A 395 106.67 24.53 44.97
N LYS A 396 106.15 24.29 46.19
CA LYS A 396 106.86 24.62 47.44
C LYS A 396 108.15 23.82 47.58
N ILE A 397 108.12 22.52 47.24
CA ILE A 397 109.30 21.65 47.26
C ILE A 397 110.32 22.12 46.22
N LEU A 398 109.87 22.49 45.02
CA LEU A 398 110.73 23.01 43.96
C LEU A 398 111.37 24.33 44.37
N GLN A 399 110.61 25.21 45.02
CA GLN A 399 111.11 26.48 45.55
C GLN A 399 112.14 26.27 46.66
N SER A 400 111.91 25.32 47.59
CA SER A 400 112.90 24.99 48.61
C SER A 400 114.16 24.34 48.03
N LEU A 401 114.03 23.50 47.00
CA LEU A 401 115.16 22.94 46.24
C LEU A 401 115.93 24.04 45.50
N LYS A 402 115.24 25.03 44.91
CA LYS A 402 115.90 26.20 44.31
C LYS A 402 116.65 27.03 45.34
N GLU A 403 116.05 27.30 46.50
CA GLU A 403 116.75 27.98 47.61
C GLU A 403 117.95 27.17 48.11
N GLN A 404 117.82 25.84 48.20
CA GLN A 404 118.95 24.96 48.53
C GLN A 404 120.04 25.02 47.45
N LEU A 405 119.67 25.10 46.17
CA LEU A 405 120.60 25.23 45.06
C LEU A 405 121.28 26.60 45.03
N GLU A 406 120.58 27.69 45.35
CA GLU A 406 121.18 29.03 45.48
C GLU A 406 122.11 29.12 46.68
N ARG A 407 121.77 28.46 47.79
CA ARG A 407 122.64 28.34 48.98
C ARG A 407 123.76 27.30 48.79
N TYR A 408 123.68 26.48 47.74
CA TYR A 408 124.69 25.47 47.45
C TYR A 408 125.90 26.15 46.81
N GLN A 409 126.89 26.45 47.65
CA GLN A 409 128.20 26.86 47.21
C GLN A 409 129.08 25.60 47.18
N ALA A 410 129.53 25.21 45.99
CA ALA A 410 130.45 24.09 45.83
C ALA A 410 131.67 24.32 46.75
N PRO A 411 131.99 23.39 47.68
CA PRO A 411 133.11 23.56 48.58
C PRO A 411 134.39 23.79 47.79
N SER A 412 135.19 24.77 48.21
CA SER A 412 136.48 24.99 47.56
C SER A 412 137.36 23.75 47.74
N VAL A 413 138.20 23.43 46.76
CA VAL A 413 139.05 22.22 46.76
C VAL A 413 139.83 22.07 48.07
N ASN A 414 140.21 23.18 48.71
CA ASN A 414 140.90 23.17 49.99
C ASN A 414 140.01 22.68 51.15
N GLN A 415 138.73 23.08 51.20
CA GLN A 415 137.79 22.63 52.23
C GLN A 415 137.44 21.14 52.07
N TYR A 416 137.40 20.63 50.83
CA TYR A 416 137.21 19.19 50.59
C TYR A 416 138.42 18.39 51.08
N VAL A 417 139.63 18.87 50.84
CA VAL A 417 140.87 18.21 51.33
C VAL A 417 140.93 18.21 52.85
N GLU A 418 140.65 19.35 53.51
CA GLU A 418 140.62 19.43 54.98
C GLU A 418 139.57 18.50 55.60
N LYS A 419 138.34 18.48 55.08
CA LYS A 419 137.29 17.60 55.60
C LYS A 419 137.59 16.13 55.32
N LYS A 420 138.31 15.81 54.25
CA LYS A 420 138.71 14.43 53.92
C LYS A 420 139.86 13.95 54.80
N ASP A 421 140.80 14.83 55.16
CA ASP A 421 141.81 14.56 56.18
C ASP A 421 141.17 14.42 57.58
N GLU A 422 140.20 15.27 57.92
CA GLU A 422 139.44 15.16 59.18
C GLU A 422 138.66 13.84 59.25
N LEU A 423 138.05 13.40 58.13
CA LEU A 423 137.38 12.11 58.03
C LEU A 423 138.39 10.96 58.20
N LEU A 424 139.56 11.02 57.57
CA LEU A 424 140.62 10.02 57.77
C LEU A 424 141.14 9.96 59.22
N MET A 425 141.21 11.10 59.91
CA MET A 425 141.61 11.17 61.31
C MET A 425 140.52 10.61 62.23
N LEU A 426 139.27 10.99 62.00
CA LEU A 426 138.11 10.47 62.76
C LEU A 426 137.89 8.98 62.52
N GLU A 427 138.10 8.47 61.30
CA GLU A 427 137.98 7.03 61.01
C GLU A 427 139.11 6.23 61.68
N LYS A 428 140.32 6.79 61.81
CA LYS A 428 141.41 6.21 62.61
C LYS A 428 141.06 6.22 64.09
N GLU A 429 140.47 7.31 64.59
CA GLU A 429 140.06 7.45 65.99
C GLU A 429 138.89 6.53 66.33
N GLU A 430 137.89 6.39 65.44
CA GLU A 430 136.77 5.46 65.55
C GLU A 430 137.29 4.02 65.60
N LYS A 431 138.19 3.62 64.70
CA LYS A 431 138.81 2.29 64.73
C LYS A 431 139.60 2.07 66.03
N MET A 432 140.27 3.10 66.55
CA MET A 432 141.00 3.03 67.82
C MET A 432 140.04 2.87 69.02
N LEU A 433 138.95 3.62 69.04
CA LEU A 433 137.92 3.58 70.08
C LEU A 433 137.12 2.28 70.04
N GLN A 434 136.76 1.78 68.86
CA GLN A 434 136.17 0.45 68.69
C GLN A 434 137.10 -0.63 69.24
N ARG A 435 138.42 -0.52 69.01
CA ARG A 435 139.42 -1.45 69.56
C ARG A 435 139.56 -1.34 71.09
N LYS A 436 139.51 -0.12 71.65
CA LYS A 436 139.47 0.11 73.11
C LYS A 436 138.18 -0.41 73.75
N ILE A 437 137.03 -0.19 73.12
CA ILE A 437 135.72 -0.73 73.56
C ILE A 437 135.76 -2.25 73.51
N TYR A 438 136.33 -2.87 72.48
CA TYR A 438 136.49 -4.32 72.42
C TYR A 438 137.35 -4.87 73.58
N ILE A 439 138.47 -4.21 73.89
CA ILE A 439 139.34 -4.58 75.02
C ILE A 439 138.62 -4.36 76.37
N LEU A 440 137.89 -3.26 76.52
CA LEU A 440 137.10 -2.97 77.72
C LEU A 440 135.94 -3.95 77.89
N ASN A 441 135.24 -4.33 76.82
CA ASN A 441 134.21 -5.37 76.86
C ASN A 441 134.80 -6.74 77.19
N MET A 442 136.01 -7.05 76.71
CA MET A 442 136.74 -8.27 77.10
C MET A 442 137.17 -8.25 78.58
N LYS A 443 137.60 -7.09 79.10
CA LYS A 443 137.91 -6.91 80.53
C LYS A 443 136.64 -6.95 81.39
N LEU A 444 135.56 -6.30 80.97
CA LEU A 444 134.27 -6.29 81.64
C LEU A 444 133.66 -7.68 81.65
N ASN A 445 133.75 -8.46 80.55
CA ASN A 445 133.36 -9.88 80.54
C ASN A 445 134.21 -10.72 81.50
N ASN A 446 135.51 -10.44 81.63
CA ASN A 446 136.36 -11.12 82.60
C ASN A 446 136.03 -10.73 84.05
N VAL A 447 135.62 -9.49 84.31
CA VAL A 447 135.14 -9.04 85.63
C VAL A 447 133.76 -9.60 85.93
N TYR A 448 132.80 -9.60 85.00
CA TYR A 448 131.52 -10.30 85.14
C TYR A 448 131.73 -11.79 85.40
N LYS A 449 132.69 -12.44 84.73
CA LYS A 449 133.05 -13.85 84.99
C LYS A 449 133.77 -14.05 86.33
N ARG A 450 134.44 -13.03 86.89
CA ARG A 450 135.04 -13.09 88.24
C ARG A 450 134.04 -12.75 89.34
N CYS A 451 133.09 -11.85 89.10
CA CYS A 451 131.91 -11.62 89.94
C CYS A 451 130.93 -12.80 89.91
N ALA A 452 130.91 -13.62 88.85
CA ALA A 452 130.17 -14.89 88.82
C ALA A 452 130.88 -16.04 89.58
N LYS A 453 132.04 -15.79 90.20
CA LYS A 453 132.80 -16.77 91.01
C LYS A 453 133.16 -16.29 92.43
N LEU A 454 132.82 -15.05 92.76
CA LEU A 454 132.56 -14.63 94.14
C LEU A 454 131.04 -14.78 94.34
N GLN A 455 130.62 -15.44 95.41
CA GLN A 455 130.04 -14.78 96.59
C GLN A 455 128.58 -14.38 96.41
#